data_AF-A0A844SUV5-F1
#
_entry.id   AF-A0A844SUV5-F1
#
_cell.length_a   1.000
_cell.length_b   1.000
_cell.length_c   1.000
_cell.angle_alpha   90.00
_cell.angle_beta   90.00
_cell.angle_gamma   90.00
#
_symmetry.space_group_name_H-M   'P 1'
#
loop_
_entity.id
_entity.type
_entity.pdbx_description
1 polymer ?
#
loop_
_entity_poly.entity_id
_entity_poly.type
_entity_poly.pdbx_seq_one_letter_code
_entity_poly.pdbx_strand_id
1 'polypeptide(L)'
;MHIKLTAIALLAVIAPGQAGAAMLSDAEASFLDQLATAAAVLEQRCTGYEANGAGGVQTGARLLGSPDAAMAMINAFDAAIKAHDGNDYDPRKFRPEVSEAAGRTFMRVRTALIRDPEGACAAYGDSGTASGLLRQY
;
A
#
# COMPACT_ATOMS: atom_id res chain seq x y z
N MET A 1 58.37 41.00 3.56
CA MET A 1 56.91 41.02 3.78
C MET A 1 56.41 39.59 3.77
N HIS A 2 55.82 39.14 4.88
CA HIS A 2 55.29 37.78 5.07
C HIS A 2 53.84 37.72 4.59
N ILE A 3 53.56 36.94 3.55
CA ILE A 3 52.19 36.64 3.12
C ILE A 3 51.82 35.29 3.76
N LYS A 4 50.93 35.34 4.76
CA LYS A 4 50.36 34.17 5.42
C LYS A 4 49.29 33.56 4.50
N LEU A 5 49.47 32.30 4.12
CA LEU A 5 48.46 31.46 3.48
C LEU A 5 47.40 31.09 4.53
N THR A 6 46.19 31.62 4.41
CA THR A 6 45.05 31.27 5.27
C THR A 6 44.00 30.47 4.50
N ALA A 7 43.92 29.19 4.87
CA ALA A 7 42.75 28.32 4.96
C ALA A 7 41.70 28.36 3.84
N ILE A 8 41.72 27.31 3.02
CA ILE A 8 40.59 26.89 2.19
C ILE A 8 39.46 26.47 3.14
N ALA A 9 38.40 27.27 3.22
CA ALA A 9 37.16 26.87 3.87
C ALA A 9 36.50 25.79 3.00
N LEU A 10 36.56 24.54 3.46
CA LEU A 10 35.73 23.44 2.96
C LEU A 10 34.26 23.81 3.26
N LEU A 11 33.57 24.30 2.23
CA LEU A 11 32.11 24.36 2.20
C LEU A 11 31.60 22.93 2.33
N ALA A 12 31.17 22.57 3.55
CA ALA A 12 30.39 21.38 3.80
C ALA A 12 29.12 21.48 2.96
N VAL A 13 29.00 20.60 1.97
CA VAL A 13 27.74 20.33 1.28
C VAL A 13 26.82 19.73 2.33
N ILE A 14 25.99 20.58 2.94
CA ILE A 14 24.80 20.12 3.64
C ILE A 14 23.86 19.72 2.51
N ALA A 15 24.01 18.48 2.02
CA ALA A 15 22.93 17.87 1.29
C ALA A 15 21.71 17.96 2.21
N PRO A 16 20.59 18.56 1.80
CA PRO A 16 19.36 18.35 2.54
C PRO A 16 19.19 16.84 2.56
N GLY A 17 19.25 16.27 3.77
CA GLY A 17 19.01 14.86 3.97
C GLY A 17 17.79 14.50 3.15
N GLN A 18 17.91 13.46 2.34
CA GLN A 18 16.74 12.78 1.81
C GLN A 18 15.83 12.61 3.02
N ALA A 19 14.76 13.40 3.09
CA ALA A 19 13.70 13.18 4.03
C ALA A 19 13.23 11.78 3.67
N GLY A 20 13.74 10.79 4.41
CA GLY A 20 13.52 9.40 4.10
C GLY A 20 12.03 9.24 4.00
N ALA A 21 11.57 8.82 2.82
CA ALA A 21 10.21 8.34 2.59
C ALA A 21 9.78 7.58 3.85
N ALA A 22 8.80 8.10 4.58
CA ALA A 22 8.45 7.59 5.90
C ALA A 22 7.98 6.15 5.70
N MET A 23 8.80 5.20 6.14
CA MET A 23 8.50 3.78 6.02
C MET A 23 7.14 3.49 6.64
N LEU A 24 6.36 2.63 5.97
CA LEU A 24 5.13 2.10 6.53
C LEU A 24 5.46 1.39 7.85
N SER A 25 4.64 1.62 8.87
CA SER A 25 4.63 0.77 10.05
C SER A 25 4.18 -0.65 9.68
N ASP A 26 4.51 -1.62 10.53
CA ASP A 26 4.11 -3.02 10.32
C ASP A 26 2.57 -3.17 10.21
N ALA A 27 1.83 -2.37 10.99
CA ALA A 27 0.37 -2.34 10.96
C ALA A 27 -0.17 -1.79 9.62
N GLU A 28 0.40 -0.69 9.13
CA GLU A 28 0.04 -0.12 7.82
C GLU A 28 0.38 -1.09 6.67
N ALA A 29 1.56 -1.69 6.70
CA ALA A 29 2.00 -2.65 5.70
C ALA A 29 1.10 -3.90 5.68
N SER A 30 0.77 -4.45 6.86
CA SER A 30 -0.13 -5.59 6.98
C SER A 30 -1.53 -5.26 6.49
N PHE A 31 -2.07 -4.08 6.81
CA PHE A 31 -3.40 -3.71 6.36
C PHE A 31 -3.45 -3.48 4.85
N LEU A 32 -2.40 -2.88 4.26
CA LEU A 32 -2.29 -2.73 2.81
C LEU A 32 -2.19 -4.06 2.07
N ASP A 33 -1.44 -5.03 2.60
CA ASP A 33 -1.35 -6.37 1.98
C ASP A 33 -2.72 -7.03 1.92
N GLN A 34 -3.51 -6.91 3.00
CA GLN A 34 -4.87 -7.41 3.07
C GLN A 34 -5.82 -6.70 2.10
N LEU A 35 -5.77 -5.36 2.03
CA LEU A 35 -6.58 -4.56 1.10
C LEU A 35 -6.27 -4.90 -0.36
N ALA A 36 -4.98 -4.95 -0.71
CA ALA A 36 -4.55 -5.25 -2.07
C ALA A 36 -4.91 -6.67 -2.49
N THR A 37 -4.82 -7.63 -1.56
CA THR A 37 -5.26 -9.01 -1.82
C THR A 37 -6.77 -9.08 -2.08
N ALA A 38 -7.59 -8.44 -1.23
CA ALA A 38 -9.03 -8.42 -1.40
C ALA A 38 -9.45 -7.71 -2.70
N ALA A 39 -8.80 -6.59 -3.05
CA ALA A 39 -9.05 -5.88 -4.29
C ALA A 39 -8.76 -6.76 -5.52
N ALA A 40 -7.65 -7.51 -5.52
CA ALA A 40 -7.30 -8.40 -6.61
C ALA A 40 -8.30 -9.56 -6.78
N VAL A 41 -8.84 -10.13 -5.69
CA VAL A 41 -9.91 -11.14 -5.74
C VAL A 41 -11.14 -10.60 -6.47
N LEU A 42 -11.53 -9.35 -6.16
CA LEU A 42 -12.69 -8.70 -6.77
C LEU A 42 -12.45 -8.32 -8.23
N GLU A 43 -11.28 -7.77 -8.55
CA GLU A 43 -10.91 -7.36 -9.91
C GLU A 43 -10.87 -8.56 -10.87
N GLN A 44 -10.36 -9.69 -10.38
CA GLN A 44 -10.23 -10.92 -11.15
C GLN A 44 -11.53 -11.75 -11.17
N ARG A 45 -12.61 -11.18 -10.60
CA ARG A 45 -13.96 -11.75 -10.57
C ARG A 45 -14.01 -13.18 -10.02
N CYS A 46 -13.22 -13.45 -8.98
CA CYS A 46 -13.33 -14.71 -8.25
C CYS A 46 -14.77 -14.86 -7.72
N THR A 47 -15.50 -15.85 -8.23
CA THR A 47 -16.92 -16.06 -7.92
C THR A 47 -17.14 -16.37 -6.43
N GLY A 48 -18.24 -15.87 -5.88
CA GLY A 48 -18.65 -16.17 -4.50
C GLY A 48 -18.02 -15.26 -3.45
N TYR A 49 -17.34 -14.19 -3.88
CA TYR A 49 -16.75 -13.19 -2.98
C TYR A 49 -17.23 -11.78 -3.34
N GLU A 50 -17.52 -10.98 -2.32
CA GLU A 50 -17.83 -9.56 -2.46
C GLU A 50 -17.16 -8.73 -1.37
N ALA A 51 -17.02 -7.42 -1.63
CA ALA A 51 -16.39 -6.50 -0.69
C ALA A 51 -17.18 -6.39 0.62
N ASN A 52 -16.48 -6.44 1.76
CA ASN A 52 -17.03 -6.14 3.07
C ASN A 52 -16.46 -4.82 3.59
N GLY A 53 -17.00 -3.70 3.10
CA GLY A 53 -16.49 -2.36 3.44
C GLY A 53 -16.52 -2.05 4.94
N ALA A 54 -17.58 -2.45 5.65
CA ALA A 54 -17.68 -2.27 7.10
C ALA A 54 -16.63 -3.12 7.84
N GLY A 55 -16.44 -4.37 7.41
CA GLY A 55 -15.39 -5.24 7.94
C GLY A 55 -13.99 -4.69 7.68
N GLY A 56 -13.75 -4.09 6.51
CA GLY A 56 -12.48 -3.43 6.21
C GLY A 56 -12.16 -2.23 7.09
N VAL A 57 -13.14 -1.38 7.37
CA VAL A 57 -12.96 -0.29 8.33
C VAL A 57 -12.70 -0.83 9.73
N GLN A 58 -13.42 -1.88 10.15
CA GLN A 58 -13.25 -2.49 11.47
C GLN A 58 -11.88 -3.15 11.65
N THR A 59 -11.41 -3.91 10.64
CA THR A 59 -10.09 -4.55 10.64
C THR A 59 -8.98 -3.51 10.61
N GLY A 60 -9.10 -2.50 9.75
CA GLY A 60 -8.16 -1.38 9.73
C GLY A 60 -8.11 -0.64 11.06
N ALA A 61 -9.26 -0.40 11.70
CA ALA A 61 -9.31 0.26 13.01
C ALA A 61 -8.61 -0.55 14.10
N ARG A 62 -8.71 -1.89 14.05
CA ARG A 62 -8.02 -2.79 14.98
C ARG A 62 -6.50 -2.73 14.80
N LEU A 63 -6.02 -2.63 13.56
CA LEU A 63 -4.59 -2.59 13.24
C LEU A 63 -3.98 -1.20 13.47
N LEU A 64 -4.68 -0.15 13.05
CA LEU A 64 -4.18 1.22 12.99
C LEU A 64 -4.62 2.09 14.19
N GLY A 65 -5.47 1.56 15.04
CA GLY A 65 -5.90 2.21 16.29
C GLY A 65 -7.12 3.13 16.17
N SER A 66 -7.63 3.42 14.96
CA SER A 66 -8.89 4.16 14.80
C SER A 66 -9.58 3.92 13.44
N PRO A 67 -10.91 4.08 13.36
CA PRO A 67 -11.64 4.08 12.09
C PRO A 67 -11.18 5.16 11.11
N ASP A 68 -10.78 6.33 11.63
CA ASP A 68 -10.29 7.43 10.79
C ASP A 68 -8.95 7.08 10.13
N ALA A 69 -8.04 6.44 10.87
CA ALA A 69 -6.78 5.94 10.32
C ALA A 69 -7.03 4.84 9.27
N ALA A 70 -7.99 3.94 9.52
CA ALA A 70 -8.41 2.93 8.56
C ALA A 70 -8.94 3.55 7.26
N MET A 71 -9.86 4.51 7.36
CA MET A 71 -10.43 5.22 6.21
C MET A 71 -9.36 6.01 5.46
N ALA A 72 -8.44 6.68 6.15
CA ALA A 72 -7.34 7.38 5.52
C ALA A 72 -6.46 6.42 4.70
N MET A 73 -6.18 5.23 5.24
CA MET A 73 -5.39 4.21 4.54
C MET A 73 -6.13 3.61 3.34
N ILE A 74 -7.42 3.35 3.47
CA ILE A 74 -8.28 2.87 2.37
C ILE A 74 -8.32 3.91 1.23
N ASN A 75 -8.49 5.19 1.57
CA ASN A 75 -8.50 6.26 0.58
C ASN A 75 -7.13 6.43 -0.11
N ALA A 76 -6.03 6.30 0.65
CA ALA A 76 -4.69 6.35 0.08
C ALA A 76 -4.43 5.16 -0.86
N PHE A 77 -4.93 3.97 -0.51
CA PHE A 77 -4.87 2.78 -1.37
C PHE A 77 -5.69 2.97 -2.65
N ASP A 78 -6.95 3.42 -2.56
CA ASP A 78 -7.81 3.70 -3.71
C ASP A 78 -7.17 4.72 -4.67
N ALA A 79 -6.62 5.81 -4.14
CA ALA A 79 -5.89 6.80 -4.94
C ALA A 79 -4.66 6.19 -5.63
N ALA A 80 -3.91 5.32 -4.94
CA ALA A 80 -2.74 4.67 -5.48
C ALA A 80 -3.06 3.68 -6.62
N ILE A 81 -4.16 2.91 -6.51
CA ILE A 81 -4.62 2.00 -7.56
C ILE A 81 -5.09 2.78 -8.79
N LYS A 82 -5.93 3.82 -8.61
CA LYS A 82 -6.36 4.68 -9.72
C LYS A 82 -5.17 5.26 -10.48
N ALA A 83 -4.18 5.75 -9.74
CA ALA A 83 -2.94 6.27 -10.30
C ALA A 83 -2.15 5.20 -11.09
N HIS A 84 -2.18 3.94 -10.66
CA HIS A 84 -1.58 2.82 -11.39
C HIS A 84 -2.30 2.52 -12.72
N ASP A 85 -3.63 2.61 -12.74
CA ASP A 85 -4.47 2.41 -13.93
C ASP A 85 -4.36 3.55 -14.96
N GLY A 86 -3.47 4.53 -14.72
CA GLY A 86 -3.27 5.70 -15.56
C GLY A 86 -4.31 6.80 -15.32
N ASN A 87 -5.22 6.63 -14.36
CA ASN A 87 -6.17 7.64 -13.95
C ASN A 87 -5.56 8.52 -12.84
N ASP A 88 -5.34 9.80 -13.11
CA ASP A 88 -5.03 10.79 -12.06
C ASP A 88 -3.76 10.53 -11.21
N TYR A 89 -2.66 10.04 -11.81
CA TYR A 89 -1.36 9.98 -11.11
C TYR A 89 -0.91 11.38 -10.67
N ASP A 90 -1.17 11.71 -9.41
CA ASP A 90 -0.64 12.88 -8.71
C ASP A 90 0.03 12.40 -7.42
N PRO A 91 1.38 12.42 -7.33
CA PRO A 91 2.11 11.93 -6.16
C PRO A 91 1.85 12.76 -4.89
N ARG A 92 1.07 13.85 -4.97
CA ARG A 92 0.58 14.61 -3.81
C ARG A 92 -0.71 14.05 -3.23
N LYS A 93 -1.40 13.16 -3.94
CA LYS A 93 -2.69 12.58 -3.54
C LYS A 93 -2.57 11.28 -2.75
N PHE A 94 -1.38 10.69 -2.69
CA PHE A 94 -1.10 9.48 -1.92
C PHE A 94 0.37 9.40 -1.52
N ARG A 95 0.67 8.61 -0.49
CA ARG A 95 2.03 8.31 -0.05
C ARG A 95 2.71 7.35 -1.04
N PRO A 96 3.92 7.64 -1.56
CA PRO A 96 4.61 6.75 -2.51
C PRO A 96 4.77 5.31 -1.99
N GLU A 97 5.01 5.15 -0.69
CA GLU A 97 5.21 3.84 -0.04
C GLU A 97 3.93 2.99 -0.08
N VAL A 98 2.75 3.63 -0.05
CA VAL A 98 1.46 2.96 -0.19
C VAL A 98 1.29 2.40 -1.60
N SER A 99 1.61 3.21 -2.61
CA SER A 99 1.54 2.78 -4.01
C SER A 99 2.53 1.65 -4.31
N GLU A 100 3.75 1.75 -3.81
CA GLU A 100 4.76 0.70 -3.98
C GLU A 100 4.32 -0.62 -3.33
N ALA A 101 3.80 -0.57 -2.09
CA ALA A 101 3.32 -1.76 -1.39
C ALA A 101 2.08 -2.39 -2.05
N ALA A 102 1.12 -1.56 -2.48
CA ALA A 102 -0.06 -1.99 -3.21
C ALA A 102 0.33 -2.67 -4.54
N GLY A 103 1.19 -2.02 -5.33
CA GLY A 103 1.65 -2.54 -6.62
C GLY A 103 2.39 -3.86 -6.51
N ARG A 104 3.29 -4.01 -5.51
CA ARG A 104 3.97 -5.29 -5.24
C ARG A 104 2.99 -6.41 -4.93
N THR A 105 2.01 -6.13 -4.08
CA THR A 105 1.01 -7.12 -3.67
C THR A 105 0.13 -7.53 -4.84
N PHE A 106 -0.31 -6.56 -5.63
CA PHE A 106 -1.09 -6.80 -6.83
C PHE A 106 -0.36 -7.72 -7.81
N MET A 107 0.92 -7.44 -8.08
CA MET A 107 1.75 -8.28 -8.94
C MET A 107 1.90 -9.70 -8.40
N ARG A 108 2.10 -9.86 -7.08
CA ARG A 108 2.17 -11.17 -6.42
C ARG A 108 0.88 -11.97 -6.63
N VAL A 109 -0.28 -11.37 -6.37
CA VAL A 109 -1.59 -12.02 -6.54
C VAL A 109 -1.85 -12.36 -8.00
N ARG A 110 -1.57 -11.43 -8.91
CA ARG A 110 -1.69 -11.65 -10.36
C ARG A 110 -0.83 -12.83 -10.82
N THR A 111 0.42 -12.94 -10.36
CA THR A 111 1.29 -14.08 -10.70
C THR A 111 0.70 -15.41 -10.19
N ALA A 112 0.17 -15.43 -8.97
CA ALA A 112 -0.48 -16.63 -8.43
C ALA A 112 -1.73 -17.03 -9.22
N LEU A 113 -2.57 -16.06 -9.58
CA LEU A 113 -3.77 -16.29 -10.40
C LEU A 113 -3.44 -16.76 -11.82
N ILE A 114 -2.37 -16.25 -12.44
CA ILE A 114 -1.91 -16.75 -13.75
C ILE A 114 -1.47 -18.21 -13.65
N ARG A 115 -0.83 -18.60 -12.54
CA ARG A 115 -0.31 -19.95 -12.34
C ARG A 115 -1.40 -20.97 -12.03
N ASP A 116 -2.35 -20.59 -11.17
CA ASP A 116 -3.45 -21.45 -10.72
C ASP A 116 -4.67 -20.58 -10.36
N PRO A 117 -5.53 -20.24 -11.34
CA PRO A 117 -6.64 -19.31 -11.13
C PRO A 117 -7.61 -19.79 -10.05
N GLU A 118 -8.00 -21.06 -10.07
CA GLU A 118 -8.99 -21.61 -9.15
C GLU A 118 -8.44 -21.70 -7.73
N GLY A 119 -7.25 -22.28 -7.56
CA GLY A 119 -6.62 -22.41 -6.25
C GLY A 119 -6.26 -21.04 -5.64
N ALA A 120 -5.79 -20.09 -6.45
CA ALA A 120 -5.48 -18.75 -5.96
C ALA A 120 -6.74 -17.96 -5.59
N CYS A 121 -7.82 -18.04 -6.39
CA CYS A 121 -9.09 -17.41 -6.04
C CYS A 121 -9.65 -17.95 -4.72
N ALA A 122 -9.61 -19.27 -4.50
CA ALA A 122 -10.05 -19.87 -3.25
C ALA A 122 -9.17 -19.38 -2.08
N ALA A 123 -7.84 -19.50 -2.19
CA ALA A 123 -6.93 -19.14 -1.11
C ALA A 123 -7.01 -17.65 -0.73
N TYR A 124 -7.02 -16.75 -1.71
CA TYR A 124 -7.11 -15.31 -1.44
C TYR A 124 -8.51 -14.87 -1.02
N GLY A 125 -9.55 -15.50 -1.55
CA GLY A 125 -10.93 -15.28 -1.12
C GLY A 125 -11.18 -15.69 0.34
N ASP A 126 -10.69 -16.86 0.73
CA ASP A 126 -10.73 -17.36 2.11
C ASP A 126 -9.93 -16.44 3.05
N SER A 127 -8.72 -16.05 2.64
CA SER A 127 -7.90 -15.10 3.40
C SER A 127 -8.58 -13.74 3.55
N GLY A 128 -9.21 -13.23 2.49
CA GLY A 128 -9.96 -11.97 2.52
C GLY A 128 -11.18 -12.03 3.43
N THR A 129 -11.85 -13.19 3.50
CA THR A 129 -12.98 -13.42 4.39
C THR A 129 -12.52 -13.56 5.85
N ALA A 130 -11.43 -14.29 6.10
CA ALA A 130 -10.83 -14.45 7.43
C ALA A 130 -10.34 -13.11 8.02
N SER A 131 -9.85 -12.22 7.17
CA SER A 131 -9.44 -10.86 7.56
C SER A 131 -10.60 -9.86 7.63
N GLY A 132 -11.80 -10.25 7.20
CA GLY A 132 -13.00 -9.42 7.22
C GLY A 132 -13.09 -8.39 6.08
N LEU A 133 -12.20 -8.44 5.09
CA LEU A 133 -12.24 -7.56 3.91
C LEU A 133 -13.22 -8.05 2.85
N LEU A 134 -13.49 -9.36 2.82
CA LEU A 134 -14.46 -9.99 1.93
C LEU A 134 -15.56 -10.69 2.73
N ARG A 135 -16.67 -10.98 2.05
CA ARG A 135 -17.72 -11.90 2.51
C ARG A 135 -18.06 -12.88 1.39
N GLN A 136 -18.43 -14.10 1.78
CA GLN A 136 -18.88 -15.14 0.85
C GLN A 136 -20.39 -15.08 0.64
N TYR A 137 -20.86 -15.45 -0.56
CA TYR A 137 -22.28 -15.56 -0.90
C TYR A 137 -22.59 -16.78 -1.78
#